data_AF-A0A356GMJ7-F1
#
_entry.id   AF-A0A356GMJ7-F1
#
_cell.length_a   1.000
_cell.length_b   1.000
_cell.length_c   1.000
_cell.angle_alpha   90.00
_cell.angle_beta   90.00
_cell.angle_gamma   90.00
#
_symmetry.space_group_name_H-M   'P 1'
#
loop_
_entity.id
_entity.type
_entity.pdbx_description
1 polymer ?
#
loop_
_entity_poly.entity_id
_entity_poly.type
_entity_poly.pdbx_seq_one_letter_code
_entity_poly.pdbx_strand_id
1 'polypeptide(L)'
;MVLPAGTDGGRESLRILDFQDARMGTLFYDLSSLLRDAYVTLPEKTVDHLCYVYRHAAPGELKRAGGDRGTFFFHLDLAALQRNVKAIGTFGNQAVNRGKTLYLKFIPPTVAYIADNVARNPRMRPLGAKLLPILTDLAAKASAEAPP
;
A
#
# COMPACT_ATOMS: atom_id res chain seq x y z
N MET A 1 6.20 0.24 12.91
CA MET A 1 5.22 -0.75 13.42
C MET A 1 4.26 -0.08 14.44
N VAL A 2 2.98 -0.46 14.52
CA VAL A 2 2.04 0.06 15.55
C VAL A 2 1.79 -1.03 16.60
N LEU A 3 1.95 -0.70 17.89
CA LEU A 3 1.77 -1.61 19.01
C LEU A 3 0.69 -1.12 19.98
N PRO A 4 -0.10 -2.02 20.59
CA PRO A 4 -0.94 -1.66 21.72
C PRO A 4 -0.06 -1.22 22.89
N ALA A 5 -0.45 -0.13 23.54
CA ALA A 5 0.33 0.51 24.59
C ALA A 5 -0.38 0.53 25.96
N GLY A 6 -1.45 -0.25 26.08
CA GLY A 6 -2.32 -0.29 27.26
C GLY A 6 -3.50 0.67 27.14
N THR A 7 -4.04 1.08 28.28
CA THR A 7 -5.07 2.12 28.36
C THR A 7 -4.48 3.37 28.99
N ASP A 8 -4.68 4.53 28.35
CA ASP A 8 -4.34 5.83 28.89
C ASP A 8 -5.64 6.63 29.06
N GLY A 9 -5.97 6.99 30.31
CA GLY A 9 -7.25 7.63 30.64
C GLY A 9 -8.50 6.86 30.21
N GLY A 10 -8.45 5.51 30.13
CA GLY A 10 -9.57 4.66 29.73
C GLY A 10 -9.75 4.50 28.21
N ARG A 11 -8.85 5.04 27.38
CA ARG A 11 -8.79 4.78 25.93
C ARG A 11 -7.60 3.87 25.61
N GLU A 12 -7.81 2.94 24.69
CA GLU A 12 -6.70 2.16 24.13
C GLU A 12 -5.66 3.11 23.53
N SER A 13 -4.41 2.98 23.97
CA SER A 13 -3.30 3.78 23.48
C SER A 13 -2.48 2.98 22.47
N LEU A 14 -1.96 3.67 21.46
CA LEU A 14 -1.11 3.09 20.43
C LEU A 14 0.29 3.68 20.52
N ARG A 15 1.31 2.84 20.31
CA ARG A 15 2.71 3.24 20.16
C ARG A 15 3.16 3.03 18.72
N ILE A 16 3.87 4.01 18.18
CA ILE A 16 4.46 3.95 16.84
C ILE A 16 5.96 3.74 16.96
N LEU A 17 6.47 2.73 16.26
CA LEU A 17 7.89 2.38 16.15
C LEU A 17 8.37 2.49 14.69
N ASP A 18 9.70 2.43 14.51
CA ASP A 18 10.40 2.45 13.21
C ASP A 18 10.32 3.77 12.44
N PHE A 19 10.33 4.92 13.14
CA PHE A 19 10.26 6.26 12.53
C PHE A 19 11.62 6.92 12.27
N GLN A 20 12.75 6.25 12.57
CA GLN A 20 14.09 6.81 12.41
C GLN A 20 14.45 7.17 10.96
N ASP A 21 13.82 6.50 9.99
CA ASP A 21 14.02 6.72 8.56
C ASP A 21 12.89 7.56 7.93
N ALA A 22 12.06 8.22 8.75
CA ALA A 22 10.95 9.04 8.27
C ALA A 22 11.43 10.15 7.31
N ARG A 23 10.67 10.37 6.24
CA ARG A 23 10.96 11.36 5.19
C ARG A 23 9.73 12.19 4.90
N MET A 24 9.95 13.39 4.37
CA MET A 24 8.87 14.17 3.75
C MET A 24 8.32 13.39 2.56
N GLY A 25 7.01 13.25 2.51
CA GLY A 25 6.29 12.52 1.48
C GLY A 25 4.93 13.13 1.19
N THR A 26 4.20 12.52 0.27
CA THR A 26 2.82 12.92 0.02
C THR A 26 1.96 12.61 1.24
N LEU A 27 0.89 13.38 1.44
CA LEU A 27 -0.14 13.13 2.47
C LEU A 27 -0.66 11.68 2.46
N PHE A 28 -0.66 11.06 1.28
CA PHE A 28 -1.23 9.75 1.05
C PHE A 28 -0.26 8.60 1.33
N TYR A 29 1.03 8.88 1.58
CA TYR A 29 2.03 7.82 1.69
C TYR A 29 1.75 6.90 2.88
N ASP A 30 1.65 7.47 4.09
CA ASP A 30 1.39 6.69 5.30
C ASP A 30 0.00 6.06 5.27
N LEU A 31 -1.01 6.78 4.78
CA LEU A 31 -2.37 6.24 4.64
C LEU A 31 -2.41 5.06 3.67
N SER A 32 -1.74 5.15 2.52
CA SER A 32 -1.64 4.03 1.56
C SER A 32 -0.90 2.84 2.16
N SER A 33 0.11 3.08 2.99
CA SER A 33 0.87 2.02 3.67
C SER A 33 0.03 1.23 4.68
N LEU A 34 -1.01 1.85 5.24
CA LEU A 34 -1.93 1.20 6.18
C LEU A 34 -3.09 0.51 5.45
N LEU A 35 -3.64 1.16 4.43
CA LEU A 35 -4.89 0.71 3.82
C LEU A 35 -4.69 -0.21 2.60
N ARG A 36 -3.56 -0.09 1.91
CA ARG A 36 -3.26 -0.75 0.64
C ARG A 36 -1.92 -1.49 0.68
N ASP A 37 -1.65 -2.12 1.82
CA ASP A 37 -0.40 -2.81 2.10
C ASP A 37 -0.21 -4.08 1.25
N ALA A 38 1.05 -4.46 1.00
CA ALA A 38 1.42 -5.60 0.18
C ALA A 38 1.27 -6.96 0.91
N TYR A 39 1.22 -6.96 2.24
CA TYR A 39 1.11 -8.17 3.06
C TYR A 39 -0.32 -8.54 3.39
N VAL A 40 -1.22 -7.55 3.47
CA VAL A 40 -2.60 -7.75 3.90
C VAL A 40 -3.56 -7.00 2.98
N THR A 41 -4.48 -7.75 2.38
CA THR A 41 -5.58 -7.18 1.61
C THR A 41 -6.77 -6.90 2.53
N LEU A 42 -7.11 -5.62 2.68
CA LEU A 42 -8.32 -5.22 3.40
C LEU A 42 -9.55 -5.24 2.48
N PRO A 43 -10.75 -5.57 3.01
CA PRO A 43 -11.99 -5.41 2.25
C PRO A 43 -12.20 -3.95 1.82
N GLU A 44 -12.68 -3.72 0.60
CA GLU A 44 -12.91 -2.36 0.07
C GLU A 44 -13.81 -1.52 0.98
N LYS A 45 -14.85 -2.12 1.57
CA LYS A 45 -15.73 -1.43 2.54
C LYS A 45 -14.95 -0.91 3.76
N THR A 46 -13.96 -1.65 4.23
CA THR A 46 -13.09 -1.24 5.34
C THR A 46 -12.20 -0.07 4.91
N VAL A 47 -11.60 -0.15 3.72
CA VAL A 47 -10.79 0.95 3.17
C VAL A 47 -11.63 2.22 2.99
N ASP A 48 -12.83 2.10 2.44
CA ASP A 48 -13.77 3.21 2.27
C ASP A 48 -14.14 3.86 3.60
N HIS A 49 -14.45 3.05 4.61
CA HIS A 49 -14.78 3.54 5.94
C HIS A 49 -13.61 4.26 6.60
N LEU A 50 -12.40 3.68 6.55
CA LEU A 50 -11.21 4.29 7.13
C LEU A 50 -10.81 5.58 6.38
N CYS A 51 -10.96 5.63 5.06
CA CYS A 51 -10.80 6.86 4.29
C CYS A 51 -11.83 7.92 4.69
N TYR A 52 -13.09 7.52 4.92
CA TYR A 52 -14.12 8.42 5.43
C TYR A 52 -13.72 9.00 6.79
N VAL A 53 -13.34 8.15 7.75
CA VAL A 53 -12.91 8.58 9.09
C VAL A 53 -11.71 9.55 8.98
N TYR A 54 -10.68 9.18 8.23
CA TYR A 54 -9.50 10.01 8.03
C TYR A 54 -9.85 11.40 7.49
N ARG A 55 -10.68 11.47 6.44
CA ARG A 55 -11.07 12.74 5.80
C ARG A 55 -11.91 13.66 6.70
N HIS A 56 -12.67 13.09 7.64
CA HIS A 56 -13.52 13.86 8.56
C HIS A 56 -12.82 14.22 9.87
N ALA A 57 -11.81 13.44 10.27
CA ALA A 57 -10.94 13.77 11.39
C ALA A 57 -9.79 14.72 11.02
N ALA A 58 -9.45 14.82 9.72
CA ALA A 58 -8.34 15.65 9.25
C ALA A 58 -8.58 17.15 9.55
N PRO A 59 -7.56 17.88 10.03
CA PRO A 59 -7.62 19.33 10.19
C PRO A 59 -7.82 20.04 8.84
N GLY A 60 -8.29 21.29 8.88
CA GLY A 60 -8.75 22.02 7.69
C GLY A 60 -7.74 22.09 6.54
N GLU A 61 -6.44 22.24 6.83
CA GLU A 61 -5.38 22.24 5.82
C GLU A 61 -5.23 20.88 5.13
N LEU A 62 -5.17 19.79 5.89
CA LEU A 62 -5.07 18.43 5.34
C LEU A 62 -6.33 18.05 4.56
N LYS A 63 -7.50 18.51 5.02
CA LYS A 63 -8.76 18.32 4.30
C LYS A 63 -8.75 19.01 2.93
N ARG A 64 -8.22 20.24 2.85
CA ARG A 64 -8.05 20.95 1.56
C ARG A 64 -7.04 20.26 0.66
N ALA A 65 -5.89 19.86 1.21
CA ALA A 65 -4.86 19.14 0.46
C ALA A 65 -5.33 17.79 -0.09
N GLY A 66 -6.25 17.12 0.62
CA GLY A 66 -6.86 15.87 0.18
C GLY A 66 -7.85 15.98 -0.98
N GLY A 67 -8.41 17.17 -1.23
CA GLY A 67 -9.37 17.42 -2.31
C GLY A 67 -10.75 16.76 -2.12
N ASP A 68 -11.52 16.75 -3.20
CA ASP A 68 -12.81 16.04 -3.27
C ASP A 68 -12.62 14.51 -3.14
N ARG A 69 -13.73 13.76 -3.06
CA ARG A 69 -13.65 12.30 -2.88
C ARG A 69 -12.89 11.62 -4.02
N GLY A 70 -13.19 11.92 -5.27
CA GLY A 70 -12.54 11.29 -6.42
C GLY A 70 -11.04 11.60 -6.45
N THR A 71 -10.68 12.87 -6.24
CA THR A 71 -9.29 13.32 -6.17
C THR A 71 -8.52 12.62 -5.03
N PHE A 72 -9.13 12.52 -3.85
CA PHE A 72 -8.55 11.84 -2.70
C PHE A 72 -8.23 10.37 -3.00
N PHE A 73 -9.21 9.63 -3.52
CA PHE A 73 -9.03 8.20 -3.84
C PHE A 73 -8.01 8.01 -4.96
N PHE A 74 -8.02 8.84 -6.00
CA PHE A 74 -7.00 8.77 -7.05
C PHE A 74 -5.58 8.94 -6.50
N HIS A 75 -5.35 9.88 -5.58
CA HIS A 75 -4.02 10.07 -4.99
C HIS A 75 -3.62 8.98 -3.99
N LEU A 76 -4.58 8.45 -3.22
CA LEU A 76 -4.36 7.26 -2.39
C LEU A 76 -3.92 6.08 -3.25
N ASP A 77 -4.62 5.88 -4.37
CA ASP A 77 -4.40 4.82 -5.34
C ASP A 77 -3.05 4.97 -6.05
N LEU A 78 -2.67 6.20 -6.39
CA LEU A 78 -1.38 6.51 -6.99
C LEU A 78 -0.23 6.26 -6.01
N ALA A 79 -0.39 6.63 -4.74
CA ALA A 79 0.58 6.33 -3.69
C ALA A 79 0.72 4.82 -3.47
N ALA A 80 -0.40 4.10 -3.46
CA ALA A 80 -0.42 2.63 -3.35
C ALA A 80 0.28 1.96 -4.53
N LEU A 81 0.05 2.42 -5.77
CA LEU A 81 0.75 1.93 -6.96
C LEU A 81 2.27 2.07 -6.81
N GLN A 82 2.73 3.27 -6.43
CA GLN A 82 4.16 3.53 -6.24
C GLN A 82 4.77 2.65 -5.15
N ARG A 83 4.11 2.53 -3.99
CA ARG A 83 4.57 1.68 -2.87
C ARG A 83 4.64 0.22 -3.26
N ASN A 84 3.61 -0.30 -3.93
CA ASN A 84 3.51 -1.72 -4.22
C ASN A 84 4.51 -2.15 -5.30
N VAL A 85 4.81 -1.29 -6.28
CA VAL A 85 5.93 -1.52 -7.20
C VAL A 85 7.27 -1.55 -6.46
N LYS A 86 7.50 -0.61 -5.53
CA LYS A 86 8.71 -0.62 -4.69
C LYS A 86 8.79 -1.89 -3.81
N ALA A 87 7.66 -2.34 -3.27
CA ALA A 87 7.58 -3.53 -2.42
C ALA A 87 7.96 -4.78 -3.21
N ILE A 88 7.44 -4.95 -4.44
CA ILE A 88 7.81 -6.05 -5.34
C ILE A 88 9.33 -6.08 -5.59
N GLY A 89 9.94 -4.93 -5.90
CA GLY A 89 11.39 -4.84 -6.07
C GLY A 89 12.16 -5.22 -4.81
N THR A 90 11.64 -4.83 -3.64
CA THR A 90 12.21 -5.22 -2.34
C THR A 90 12.12 -6.73 -2.12
N PHE A 91 10.97 -7.35 -2.39
CA PHE A 91 10.78 -8.80 -2.26
C PHE A 91 11.70 -9.58 -3.19
N GLY A 92 11.84 -9.15 -4.44
CA GLY A 92 12.78 -9.74 -5.39
C GLY A 92 14.23 -9.64 -4.90
N ASN A 93 14.65 -8.47 -4.41
CA ASN A 93 16.00 -8.29 -3.84
C ASN A 93 16.23 -9.17 -2.60
N GLN A 94 15.22 -9.29 -1.73
CA GLN A 94 15.30 -10.15 -0.54
C GLN A 94 15.45 -11.63 -0.92
N ALA A 95 14.76 -12.07 -1.97
CA ALA A 95 14.86 -13.44 -2.46
C ALA A 95 16.21 -13.70 -3.15
N VAL A 96 16.57 -12.90 -4.16
CA VAL A 96 17.73 -13.16 -5.03
C VAL A 96 19.06 -12.85 -4.32
N ASN A 97 19.17 -11.69 -3.67
CA ASN A 97 20.44 -11.22 -3.12
C ASN A 97 20.63 -11.58 -1.63
N ARG A 98 19.54 -11.89 -0.91
CA ARG A 98 19.60 -12.23 0.52
C ARG A 98 19.11 -13.63 0.87
N GLY A 99 18.74 -14.44 -0.13
CA GLY A 99 18.29 -15.82 0.06
C GLY A 99 16.96 -15.95 0.82
N LYS A 100 16.21 -14.87 1.03
CA LYS A 100 14.94 -14.87 1.78
C LYS A 100 13.77 -15.16 0.84
N THR A 101 13.69 -16.38 0.33
CA THR A 101 12.68 -16.81 -0.66
C THR A 101 11.25 -16.72 -0.14
N LEU A 102 11.03 -16.68 1.19
CA LEU A 102 9.70 -16.51 1.79
C LEU A 102 8.96 -15.27 1.28
N TYR A 103 9.67 -14.22 0.83
CA TYR A 103 9.04 -12.99 0.36
C TYR A 103 8.39 -13.13 -1.02
N LEU A 104 8.75 -14.17 -1.79
CA LEU A 104 8.19 -14.40 -3.13
C LEU A 104 6.67 -14.59 -3.09
N LYS A 105 6.14 -15.18 -2.01
CA LYS A 105 4.69 -15.38 -1.83
C LYS A 105 3.88 -14.08 -1.81
N PHE A 106 4.51 -12.94 -1.52
CA PHE A 106 3.83 -11.64 -1.49
C PHE A 106 3.79 -10.96 -2.86
N ILE A 107 4.58 -11.41 -3.84
CA ILE A 107 4.60 -10.80 -5.17
C ILE A 107 3.26 -11.01 -5.90
N PRO A 108 2.71 -12.24 -6.06
CA PRO A 108 1.46 -12.44 -6.79
C PRO A 108 0.26 -11.62 -6.28
N PRO A 109 -0.07 -11.60 -4.96
CA PRO A 109 -1.19 -10.80 -4.48
C PRO A 109 -0.94 -9.29 -4.65
N THR A 110 0.31 -8.83 -4.53
CA THR A 110 0.65 -7.42 -4.78
C THR A 110 0.46 -7.04 -6.25
N VAL A 111 0.79 -7.93 -7.19
CA VAL A 111 0.57 -7.73 -8.62
C VAL A 111 -0.92 -7.70 -8.96
N ALA A 112 -1.71 -8.63 -8.41
CA ALA A 112 -3.16 -8.62 -8.57
C ALA A 112 -3.78 -7.29 -8.09
N TYR A 113 -3.35 -6.81 -6.91
CA TYR A 113 -3.77 -5.52 -6.40
C TYR A 113 -3.40 -4.34 -7.33
N ILE A 114 -2.20 -4.34 -7.93
CA ILE A 114 -1.79 -3.33 -8.90
C ILE A 114 -2.68 -3.38 -10.15
N ALA A 115 -3.04 -4.57 -10.63
CA ALA A 115 -3.94 -4.74 -11.77
C ALA A 115 -5.33 -4.15 -11.48
N ASP A 116 -5.92 -4.45 -10.32
CA ASP A 116 -7.21 -3.90 -9.89
C ASP A 116 -7.15 -2.36 -9.77
N ASN A 117 -6.02 -1.84 -9.28
CA ASN A 117 -5.78 -0.40 -9.18
C ASN A 117 -5.71 0.29 -10.54
N VAL A 118 -5.00 -0.30 -11.50
CA VAL A 118 -4.96 0.21 -12.87
C VAL A 118 -6.34 0.14 -13.52
N ALA A 119 -7.10 -0.94 -13.30
CA ALA A 119 -8.41 -1.13 -13.89
C ALA A 119 -9.42 -0.07 -13.40
N ARG A 120 -9.42 0.22 -12.09
CA ARG A 120 -10.32 1.21 -11.47
C ARG A 120 -9.93 2.67 -11.76
N ASN A 121 -8.67 2.93 -12.15
CA ASN A 121 -8.16 4.27 -12.43
C ASN A 121 -7.81 4.44 -13.92
N PRO A 122 -8.73 4.96 -14.76
CA PRO A 122 -8.46 5.15 -16.19
C PRO A 122 -7.19 5.95 -16.51
N ARG A 123 -6.85 6.93 -15.65
CA ARG A 123 -5.63 7.75 -15.77
C ARG A 123 -4.33 6.95 -15.67
N MET A 124 -4.36 5.76 -15.05
CA MET A 124 -3.19 4.89 -14.89
C MET A 124 -3.00 3.89 -16.05
N ARG A 125 -4.00 3.73 -16.94
CA ARG A 125 -3.96 2.75 -18.03
C ARG A 125 -2.71 2.83 -18.92
N PRO A 126 -2.20 4.01 -19.33
CA PRO A 126 -1.00 4.07 -20.16
C PRO A 126 0.24 3.47 -19.48
N LEU A 127 0.38 3.67 -18.17
CA LEU A 127 1.44 3.06 -17.38
C LEU A 127 1.18 1.56 -17.18
N GLY A 128 -0.05 1.21 -16.82
CA GLY A 128 -0.48 -0.18 -16.61
C GLY A 128 -0.24 -1.06 -17.84
N ALA A 129 -0.50 -0.56 -19.05
CA ALA A 129 -0.25 -1.28 -20.29
C ALA A 129 1.22 -1.68 -20.48
N LYS A 130 2.16 -0.90 -19.94
CA LYS A 130 3.60 -1.21 -19.99
C LYS A 130 4.07 -2.04 -18.80
N LEU A 131 3.51 -1.77 -17.62
CA LEU A 131 3.97 -2.32 -16.36
C LEU A 131 3.38 -3.71 -16.07
N LEU A 132 2.09 -3.93 -16.33
CA LEU A 132 1.40 -5.16 -15.97
C LEU A 132 1.96 -6.43 -16.64
N PRO A 133 2.39 -6.42 -17.92
CA PRO A 133 3.02 -7.60 -18.52
C PRO A 133 4.26 -8.05 -17.73
N ILE A 134 5.16 -7.10 -17.43
CA ILE A 134 6.40 -7.35 -16.68
C ILE A 134 6.09 -7.90 -15.27
N LEU A 135 5.11 -7.28 -14.59
CA LEU A 135 4.72 -7.71 -13.26
C LEU A 135 4.02 -9.08 -13.25
N THR A 136 3.28 -9.41 -14.31
CA THR A 136 2.60 -10.70 -14.46
C THR A 136 3.60 -11.82 -14.65
N ASP A 137 4.59 -11.63 -15.51
CA ASP A 137 5.69 -12.60 -15.70
C ASP A 137 6.47 -12.81 -14.39
N LEU A 138 6.74 -11.71 -13.66
CA LEU A 138 7.39 -11.77 -12.36
C LEU A 138 6.55 -12.51 -11.31
N ALA A 139 5.22 -12.32 -11.28
CA ALA A 139 4.32 -13.03 -10.38
C ALA A 139 4.27 -14.53 -10.70
N ALA A 140 4.25 -14.90 -11.98
CA ALA A 140 4.31 -16.30 -12.40
C ALA A 140 5.62 -16.97 -11.94
N LYS A 141 6.76 -16.29 -12.17
CA LYS A 141 8.07 -16.75 -11.69
C LYS A 141 8.11 -16.89 -10.17
N ALA A 142 7.66 -15.86 -9.44
CA ALA A 142 7.64 -15.88 -7.98
C ALA A 142 6.78 -17.02 -7.42
N SER A 143 5.65 -17.34 -8.08
CA SER A 143 4.78 -18.45 -7.67
C SER A 143 5.45 -19.82 -7.84
N ALA A 144 6.26 -19.98 -8.90
CA ALA A 144 7.00 -21.23 -9.16
C ALA A 144 8.18 -21.43 -8.20
N GLU A 145 8.79 -20.34 -7.73
CA GLU A 145 9.98 -20.35 -6.87
C GLU A 145 9.66 -20.18 -5.37
N ALA A 146 8.42 -19.83 -5.03
CA ALA A 146 8.00 -19.63 -3.65
C ALA A 146 8.00 -20.96 -2.88
N PRO A 147 8.54 -21.00 -1.66
CA PRO A 147 8.37 -22.15 -0.79
C PRO A 147 6.88 -22.35 -0.43
N PRO A 148 6.44 -23.59 -0.18
CA PRO A 148 5.07 -23.90 0.23
C PRO A 148 4.65 -23.20 1.52
#